data_AF-A0A527A265-F1
#
_entry.id   AF-A0A527A265-F1
#
_cell.length_a   1.000
_cell.length_b   1.000
_cell.length_c   1.000
_cell.angle_alpha   90.00
_cell.angle_beta   90.00
_cell.angle_gamma   90.00
#
_symmetry.space_group_name_H-M   'P 1'
#
loop_
_entity.id
_entity.type
_entity.pdbx_description
1 polymer ?
#
loop_
_entity_poly.entity_id
_entity_poly.type
_entity_poly.pdbx_seq_one_letter_code
_entity_poly.pdbx_strand_id
1 'polypeptide(L)'
;AWDYARFATGPEGQSIVVPNTGYMPTNTLALDKDHLAGFYDKHPNWYTSVLQTPRARPWFSWPGDNGVQIAQVLRDEMTAIALGSKEPEAALADMASQVRALLPKTN
;
A
#
# COMPACT_ATOMS: atom_id res chain seq x y z
N ALA A 1 4.55 2.73 -25.94
CA ALA A 1 4.64 2.67 -24.46
C ALA A 1 3.40 3.30 -23.81
N TRP A 2 3.04 4.54 -24.15
CA TRP A 2 1.86 5.21 -23.59
C TRP A 2 0.53 4.48 -23.85
N ASP A 3 0.29 4.01 -25.08
CA ASP A 3 -0.96 3.31 -25.41
C ASP A 3 -1.17 2.06 -24.57
N TYR A 4 -0.08 1.32 -24.31
CA TYR A 4 -0.10 0.17 -23.42
C TYR A 4 -0.44 0.58 -21.98
N ALA A 5 0.18 1.63 -21.46
CA ALA A 5 -0.12 2.11 -20.11
C ALA A 5 -1.60 2.53 -19.98
N ARG A 6 -2.13 3.24 -20.98
CA ARG A 6 -3.55 3.63 -21.05
C ARG A 6 -4.47 2.42 -21.11
N PHE A 7 -4.15 1.41 -21.90
CA PHE A 7 -4.92 0.15 -21.93
C PHE A 7 -4.86 -0.57 -20.59
N ALA A 8 -3.66 -0.81 -20.06
CA ALA A 8 -3.43 -1.56 -18.84
C ALA A 8 -4.14 -0.93 -17.63
N THR A 9 -4.17 0.40 -17.56
CA THR A 9 -4.87 1.18 -16.52
C THR A 9 -6.32 1.54 -16.88
N GLY A 10 -6.77 1.17 -18.08
CA GLY A 10 -8.15 1.34 -18.53
C GLY A 10 -9.07 0.24 -17.99
N PRO A 11 -10.40 0.40 -18.11
CA PRO A 11 -11.35 -0.55 -17.53
C PRO A 11 -11.21 -1.97 -18.08
N GLU A 12 -10.86 -2.12 -19.36
CA GLU A 12 -10.62 -3.43 -19.98
C GLU A 12 -9.36 -4.11 -19.43
N GLY A 13 -8.23 -3.40 -19.38
CA GLY A 13 -7.00 -3.93 -18.79
C GLY A 13 -7.19 -4.31 -17.32
N GLN A 14 -7.90 -3.48 -16.55
CA GLN A 14 -8.22 -3.77 -15.15
C GLN A 14 -9.16 -4.97 -15.01
N SER A 15 -10.11 -5.17 -15.94
CA SER A 15 -10.99 -6.35 -15.95
C SER A 15 -10.23 -7.67 -16.14
N ILE A 16 -9.04 -7.62 -16.76
CA ILE A 16 -8.14 -8.77 -16.89
C ILE A 16 -7.31 -8.93 -15.61
N VAL A 17 -6.73 -7.85 -15.08
CA VAL A 17 -5.79 -7.92 -13.95
C VAL A 17 -6.46 -8.35 -12.65
N VAL A 18 -7.65 -7.81 -12.35
CA VAL A 18 -8.30 -8.02 -11.06
C VAL A 18 -8.51 -9.52 -10.78
N PRO A 19 -9.21 -10.31 -11.61
CA PRO A 19 -9.49 -11.72 -11.31
C PRO A 19 -8.23 -12.59 -11.22
N ASN A 20 -7.14 -12.19 -11.89
CA ASN A 20 -5.89 -12.95 -11.91
C ASN A 20 -4.99 -12.68 -10.70
N THR A 21 -5.22 -11.59 -9.95
CA THR A 21 -4.27 -11.13 -8.91
C THR A 21 -4.88 -10.90 -7.54
N GLY A 22 -6.19 -10.62 -7.46
CA GLY A 22 -6.81 -10.19 -6.21
C GLY A 22 -6.61 -8.72 -5.87
N TYR A 23 -5.86 -7.96 -6.68
CA TYR A 23 -5.77 -6.51 -6.51
C TYR A 23 -7.10 -5.83 -6.83
N MET A 24 -7.35 -4.70 -6.18
CA MET A 24 -8.45 -3.80 -6.57
C MET A 24 -8.09 -3.04 -7.86
N PRO A 25 -9.08 -2.63 -8.68
CA PRO A 25 -8.82 -1.89 -9.89
C PRO A 25 -8.33 -0.48 -9.57
N THR A 26 -7.40 0.03 -10.38
CA THR A 26 -6.91 1.42 -10.30
C THR A 26 -7.79 2.41 -11.08
N ASN A 27 -8.91 1.95 -11.64
CA ASN A 27 -9.82 2.74 -12.46
C ASN A 27 -11.27 2.40 -12.09
N THR A 28 -12.03 3.40 -11.66
CA THR A 28 -13.42 3.21 -11.19
C THR A 28 -14.37 2.76 -12.29
N LEU A 29 -14.08 3.05 -13.57
CA LEU A 29 -14.88 2.56 -14.70
C LEU A 29 -14.86 1.03 -14.79
N ALA A 30 -13.83 0.37 -14.24
CA ALA A 30 -13.79 -1.08 -14.19
C ALA A 30 -14.86 -1.68 -13.25
N LEU A 31 -15.48 -0.87 -12.38
CA LEU A 31 -16.54 -1.31 -11.47
C LEU A 31 -17.92 -1.37 -12.12
N ASP A 32 -18.05 -0.88 -13.35
CA ASP A 32 -19.33 -0.80 -14.04
C ASP A 32 -19.86 -2.17 -14.49
N LYS A 33 -21.13 -2.20 -14.88
CA LYS A 33 -21.88 -3.40 -15.30
C LYS A 33 -21.21 -4.18 -16.45
N ASP A 34 -20.52 -3.48 -17.35
CA ASP A 34 -19.90 -4.06 -18.54
C ASP A 34 -18.49 -4.62 -18.24
N HIS A 35 -18.05 -4.54 -16.98
CA HIS A 35 -16.74 -4.94 -16.49
C HIS A 35 -16.85 -5.84 -15.24
N LEU A 36 -16.37 -5.38 -14.07
CA LEU A 36 -16.22 -6.23 -12.90
C LEU A 36 -17.46 -6.34 -12.01
N ALA A 37 -18.56 -5.61 -12.27
CA ALA A 37 -19.75 -5.66 -11.41
C ALA A 37 -20.25 -7.10 -11.19
N GLY A 38 -20.47 -7.84 -12.28
CA GLY A 38 -20.93 -9.23 -12.20
C GLY A 38 -19.88 -10.20 -11.62
N PHE A 39 -18.59 -9.85 -11.67
CA PHE A 39 -17.54 -10.59 -10.99
C PHE A 39 -17.64 -10.38 -9.47
N TYR A 40 -17.78 -9.14 -9.02
CA TYR A 40 -17.91 -8.83 -7.60
C TYR A 40 -19.20 -9.35 -6.98
N ASP A 41 -20.31 -9.39 -7.72
CA ASP A 41 -21.55 -10.01 -7.25
C ASP A 41 -21.37 -11.50 -6.91
N LYS A 42 -20.56 -12.21 -7.70
CA LYS A 42 -20.22 -13.63 -7.48
C LYS A 42 -19.13 -13.82 -6.44
N HIS A 43 -18.30 -12.80 -6.22
CA HIS A 43 -17.13 -12.84 -5.35
C HIS A 43 -17.11 -11.65 -4.37
N PRO A 44 -18.09 -11.52 -3.46
CA PRO A 44 -18.28 -10.31 -2.64
C PRO A 44 -17.07 -9.96 -1.77
N ASN A 45 -16.30 -10.95 -1.32
CA ASN A 45 -15.07 -10.73 -0.55
C ASN A 45 -14.02 -9.91 -1.34
N TRP A 46 -14.01 -10.02 -2.68
CA TRP A 46 -13.08 -9.29 -3.53
C TRP A 46 -13.42 -7.80 -3.63
N TYR A 47 -14.68 -7.43 -3.39
CA TYR A 47 -15.11 -6.03 -3.41
C TYR A 47 -14.74 -5.28 -2.11
N THR A 48 -14.30 -5.99 -1.07
CA THR A 48 -13.96 -5.38 0.23
C THR A 48 -12.83 -4.35 0.12
N SER A 49 -11.83 -4.62 -0.73
CA SER A 49 -10.73 -3.68 -0.98
C SER A 49 -11.23 -2.38 -1.63
N VAL A 50 -12.17 -2.46 -2.58
CA VAL A 50 -12.81 -1.30 -3.22
C VAL A 50 -13.57 -0.45 -2.19
N LEU A 51 -14.30 -1.10 -1.26
CA LEU A 51 -15.03 -0.41 -0.18
C LEU A 51 -14.11 0.36 0.79
N GLN A 52 -12.81 0.03 0.84
CA GLN A 52 -11.84 0.72 1.67
C GLN A 52 -11.25 1.98 1.02
N THR A 53 -11.53 2.25 -0.26
CA THR A 53 -11.03 3.43 -0.98
C THR A 53 -11.24 4.75 -0.24
N PRO A 54 -12.40 5.05 0.40
CA PRO A 54 -12.58 6.30 1.15
C PRO A 54 -11.66 6.45 2.38
N ARG A 55 -11.10 5.34 2.87
CA ARG A 55 -10.15 5.31 4.00
C ARG A 55 -8.70 5.39 3.53
N ALA A 56 -8.42 5.21 2.23
CA ALA A 56 -7.07 5.26 1.71
C ALA A 56 -6.45 6.65 1.92
N ARG A 57 -5.13 6.66 2.11
CA ARG A 57 -4.31 7.87 2.26
C ARG A 57 -3.11 7.75 1.31
N PRO A 58 -2.51 8.88 0.88
CA PRO A 58 -1.30 8.84 0.07
C PRO A 58 -0.23 7.97 0.74
N TRP A 59 0.48 7.19 -0.07
CA TRP A 59 1.63 6.45 0.42
C TRP A 59 2.70 7.42 0.90
N PHE A 60 3.01 7.38 2.19
CA PHE A 60 3.99 8.28 2.78
C PHE A 60 5.41 7.84 2.41
N SER A 61 6.22 8.79 1.94
CA SER A 61 7.66 8.60 1.80
C SER A 61 8.37 9.49 2.80
N TRP A 62 9.36 8.93 3.49
CA TRP A 62 10.24 9.72 4.36
C TRP A 62 11.06 10.72 3.52
N PRO A 63 11.30 11.94 4.02
CA PRO A 63 12.10 12.93 3.32
C PRO A 63 13.59 12.56 3.36
N GLY A 64 14.34 13.07 2.38
CA GLY A 64 15.79 12.84 2.26
C GLY A 64 16.16 11.51 1.61
N ASP A 65 17.46 11.24 1.61
CA ASP A 65 18.04 10.10 0.89
C ASP A 65 17.91 8.77 1.65
N ASN A 66 17.59 8.82 2.94
CA ASN A 66 17.60 7.66 3.84
C ASN A 66 16.25 6.95 3.95
N GLY A 67 15.27 7.23 3.07
CA GLY A 67 13.90 6.72 3.24
C GLY A 67 13.77 5.20 3.30
N VAL A 68 14.57 4.46 2.52
CA VAL A 68 14.61 2.99 2.56
C VAL A 68 15.17 2.49 3.90
N GLN A 69 16.23 3.12 4.40
CA GLN A 69 16.85 2.76 5.67
C GLN A 69 15.92 3.05 6.85
N ILE A 70 15.20 4.18 6.83
CA ILE A 70 14.19 4.51 7.84
C ILE A 70 13.11 3.43 7.88
N ALA A 71 12.61 3.01 6.71
CA ALA A 71 11.60 1.94 6.64
C ALA A 71 12.14 0.60 7.20
N GLN A 72 13.43 0.32 7.02
CA GLN A 72 14.08 -0.87 7.58
C GLN A 72 14.14 -0.81 9.12
N VAL A 73 14.61 0.30 9.69
CA VAL A 73 14.64 0.50 11.16
C VAL A 73 13.26 0.25 11.79
N LEU A 74 12.21 0.85 11.21
CA LEU A 74 10.85 0.66 11.72
C LEU A 74 10.40 -0.79 11.66
N ARG A 75 10.69 -1.49 10.55
CA ARG A 75 10.36 -2.92 10.40
C ARG A 75 11.11 -3.80 11.40
N ASP A 76 12.40 -3.55 11.61
CA ASP A 76 13.23 -4.35 12.51
C ASP A 76 12.77 -4.21 13.96
N GLU A 77 12.49 -2.98 14.40
CA GLU A 77 11.97 -2.72 15.75
C GLU A 77 10.56 -3.31 15.94
N MET A 78 9.66 -3.22 14.94
CA MET A 78 8.35 -3.88 15.00
C MET A 78 8.48 -5.40 15.03
N THR A 79 9.48 -5.96 14.33
CA THR A 79 9.77 -7.40 14.35
C THR A 79 10.28 -7.82 15.72
N ALA A 80 11.11 -7.02 16.37
CA ALA A 80 11.61 -7.29 17.72
C ALA A 80 10.46 -7.37 18.74
N ILE A 81 9.46 -6.48 18.64
CA ILE A 81 8.21 -6.53 19.42
C ILE A 81 7.46 -7.84 19.13
N ALA A 82 7.22 -8.15 17.85
CA ALA A 82 6.45 -9.33 17.45
C ALA A 82 7.10 -10.64 17.91
N LEU A 83 8.43 -10.70 17.99
CA LEU A 83 9.19 -11.84 18.49
C LEU A 83 9.32 -11.88 20.03
N GLY A 84 8.80 -10.88 20.75
CA GLY A 84 8.91 -10.78 22.20
C GLY A 84 10.33 -10.51 22.71
N SER A 85 11.23 -10.09 21.81
CA SER A 85 12.64 -9.80 22.14
C SER A 85 12.84 -8.38 22.70
N LYS A 86 11.81 -7.53 22.64
CA LYS A 86 11.84 -6.14 23.09
C LYS A 86 10.44 -5.67 23.49
N GLU A 87 10.36 -4.95 24.61
CA GLU A 87 9.12 -4.31 25.05
C GLU A 87 8.72 -3.17 24.09
N PRO A 88 7.40 -2.95 23.85
CA PRO A 88 6.93 -1.94 22.90
C PRO A 88 7.46 -0.53 23.17
N GLU A 89 7.52 -0.10 24.43
CA GLU A 89 7.98 1.24 24.81
C GLU A 89 9.46 1.44 24.49
N ALA A 90 10.29 0.42 24.72
CA ALA A 90 11.71 0.45 24.41
C ALA A 90 11.94 0.45 22.89
N ALA A 91 11.22 -0.39 22.15
CA ALA A 91 11.27 -0.41 20.68
C ALA A 91 10.86 0.94 20.10
N LEU A 92 9.80 1.56 20.61
CA LEU A 92 9.33 2.88 20.17
C LEU A 92 10.39 3.98 20.42
N ALA A 93 11.04 3.96 21.57
CA ALA A 93 12.11 4.91 21.89
C ALA A 93 13.29 4.79 20.89
N ASP A 94 13.67 3.56 20.56
CA ASP A 94 14.77 3.29 19.64
C ASP A 94 14.40 3.60 18.19
N MET A 95 13.17 3.30 17.75
CA MET A 95 12.63 3.77 16.47
C MET A 95 12.76 5.30 16.37
N ALA A 96 12.28 6.03 17.37
CA ALA A 96 12.29 7.49 17.34
C ALA A 96 13.73 8.06 17.30
N SER A 97 14.63 7.51 18.10
CA SER A 97 16.03 7.91 18.14
C SER A 97 16.73 7.70 16.80
N GLN A 98 16.65 6.47 16.26
CA GLN A 98 17.30 6.08 15.02
C GLN A 98 16.74 6.82 13.81
N VAL A 99 15.41 6.95 13.71
CA VAL A 99 14.78 7.68 12.59
C VAL A 99 15.16 9.15 12.61
N ARG A 100 15.18 9.81 13.78
CA ARG A 100 15.62 11.23 13.87
C ARG A 100 17.05 11.44 13.40
N ALA A 101 17.94 10.48 13.63
CA ALA A 101 19.32 10.55 13.15
C ALA A 101 19.42 10.41 11.61
N LEU A 102 18.42 9.77 10.98
CA LEU A 102 18.37 9.53 9.54
C LEU A 102 17.61 10.61 8.76
N LEU A 103 16.75 11.37 9.43
CA LEU A 103 16.04 12.48 8.82
C LEU A 103 17.00 13.58 8.34
N PRO A 104 16.67 14.29 7.25
CA PRO A 104 17.39 15.49 6.86
C PRO A 104 17.47 16.47 8.04
N LYS A 105 18.64 17.09 8.22
CA LYS A 105 18.75 18.21 9.15
C LYS A 105 17.87 19.34 8.62
N THR A 106 16.92 19.80 9.41
CA THR A 106 16.24 21.07 9.16
C THR A 106 17.27 22.18 9.32
N ASN A 107 17.39 23.06 8.31
CA ASN A 107 18.03 24.35 8.48
C ASN A 107 17.21 25.25 9.41
#